data_AF-X1J4A9-F1
#
_entry.id   AF-X1J4A9-F1
#
_cell.length_a   1.000
_cell.length_b   1.000
_cell.length_c   1.000
_cell.angle_alpha   90.00
_cell.angle_beta   90.00
_cell.angle_gamma   90.00
#
_symmetry.space_group_name_H-M   'P 1'
#
loop_
_entity.id
_entity.type
_entity.pdbx_description
1 polymer ?
#
loop_
_entity_poly.entity_id
_entity_poly.type
_entity_poly.pdbx_seq_one_letter_code
_entity_poly.pdbx_strand_id
1 'polypeptide(L)' 'MIFTEIIRKKRDGFSLTREEIDFTIKGYTEGGIPDYQMSSFLMAVVLKGMSKDETLYLTEAMLNSGKTFDLSR' A
#
# COMPACT_ATOMS: atom_id res chain seq x y z
N MET A 1 6.05 -8.24 -8.67
CA MET A 1 5.35 -8.88 -7.53
C MET A 1 3.93 -9.21 -7.95
N ILE A 2 3.28 -10.20 -7.32
CA ILE A 2 1.86 -10.52 -7.54
C ILE A 2 1.09 -9.98 -6.33
N PHE A 3 0.07 -9.15 -6.55
CA PHE A 3 -0.61 -8.46 -5.45
C PHE A 3 -1.33 -9.40 -4.46
N THR A 4 -1.81 -10.55 -4.92
CA THR A 4 -2.42 -11.58 -4.05
C THR A 4 -1.47 -12.11 -2.98
N GLU A 5 -0.17 -12.14 -3.25
CA GLU A 5 0.84 -12.54 -2.26
C GLU A 5 0.99 -11.51 -1.15
N ILE A 6 0.86 -10.21 -1.47
CA ILE A 6 0.88 -9.12 -0.50
C ILE A 6 -0.36 -9.19 0.40
N ILE A 7 -1.53 -9.44 -0.19
CA ILE A 7 -2.77 -9.67 0.57
C ILE A 7 -2.60 -10.85 1.52
N ARG A 8 -2.06 -11.97 1.04
CA ARG A 8 -1.82 -13.18 1.85
C ARG A 8 -0.89 -12.87 3.01
N LYS A 9 0.24 -12.22 2.73
CA LYS A 9 1.24 -11.82 3.73
C LYS A 9 0.63 -10.93 4.81
N LYS A 10 -0.14 -9.91 4.42
CA LYS A 10 -0.79 -9.01 5.38
C LYS A 10 -1.87 -9.71 6.20
N ARG A 11 -2.70 -10.54 5.56
CA ARG A 11 -3.74 -11.37 6.21
C ARG A 11 -3.13 -12.27 7.27
N ASP A 12 -1.96 -12.84 7.01
CA ASP A 12 -1.26 -13.74 7.93
C ASP A 12 -0.54 -12.98 9.07
N GLY A 13 -0.59 -11.64 9.05
CA GLY A 13 -0.07 -10.77 10.12
C GLY A 13 1.39 -10.38 9.98
N PHE A 14 2.03 -10.67 8.84
CA PHE A 14 3.40 -10.26 8.59
C PHE A 14 3.47 -8.79 8.15
N SER A 15 4.56 -8.13 8.52
CA SER A 15 4.83 -6.75 8.11
C SER A 15 5.22 -6.68 6.63
N LEU A 16 4.71 -5.66 5.95
CA LEU A 16 5.03 -5.37 4.57
C LEU A 16 6.30 -4.52 4.47
N THR A 17 7.08 -4.74 3.42
CA THR A 17 8.24 -3.90 3.10
C THR A 17 7.79 -2.63 2.40
N ARG A 18 8.69 -1.63 2.33
CA ARG A 18 8.46 -0.40 1.57
C ARG A 18 8.14 -0.70 0.11
N GLU A 19 8.89 -1.59 -0.52
CA GLU A 19 8.75 -1.95 -1.93
C GLU A 19 7.40 -2.64 -2.21
N GLU A 20 6.91 -3.45 -1.28
CA GLU A 20 5.59 -4.09 -1.38
C GLU A 20 4.48 -3.05 -1.32
N ILE A 21 4.57 -2.08 -0.41
CA ILE A 21 3.59 -0.99 -0.28
C ILE A 21 3.62 -0.07 -1.51
N ASP A 22 4.80 0.32 -1.97
CA ASP A 22 4.97 1.15 -3.18
C ASP A 22 4.39 0.44 -4.41
N PHE A 23 4.65 -0.87 -4.55
CA PHE A 23 4.05 -1.68 -5.60
C PHE A 23 2.52 -1.70 -5.53
N THR A 24 1.95 -1.86 -4.33
CA THR A 24 0.50 -1.86 -4.12
C THR A 24 -0.12 -0.53 -4.51
N ILE A 25 0.43 0.60 -4.03
CA ILE A 25 -0.15 1.91 -4.32
C ILE A 25 -0.01 2.27 -5.78
N LYS A 26 1.19 2.13 -6.35
CA LYS A 26 1.43 2.41 -7.76
C LYS A 26 0.53 1.56 -8.66
N GLY A 27 0.48 0.24 -8.41
CA GLY A 27 -0.34 -0.67 -9.19
C GLY A 27 -1.83 -0.36 -9.12
N TYR A 28 -2.32 0.16 -7.99
CA TYR A 28 -3.71 0.57 -7.87
C TYR A 28 -4.01 1.89 -8.57
N THR A 29 -3.15 2.90 -8.37
CA THR A 29 -3.34 4.22 -9.00
C THR A 29 -3.18 4.18 -10.52
N GLU A 30 -2.42 3.22 -11.05
CA GLU A 30 -2.25 2.99 -12.50
C GLU A 30 -3.34 2.09 -13.10
N GLY A 31 -4.30 1.60 -12.28
CA GLY A 31 -5.39 0.73 -12.73
C GLY A 31 -5.00 -0.73 -12.98
N GLY A 32 -3.78 -1.13 -12.61
CA GLY A 32 -3.29 -2.51 -12.73
C GLY A 32 -3.80 -3.46 -11.63
N ILE A 33 -4.35 -2.93 -10.55
CA ILE A 33 -4.95 -3.68 -9.44
C ILE A 33 -6.47 -3.45 -9.44
N PRO A 34 -7.29 -4.51 -9.61
CA PRO A 34 -8.73 -4.40 -9.48
C PRO A 34 -9.22 -4.05 -8.07
N ASP A 35 -10.34 -3.32 -7.98
CA ASP A 35 -10.92 -2.85 -6.73
C ASP A 35 -11.21 -3.97 -5.72
N TYR A 36 -11.60 -5.16 -6.18
CA TYR A 36 -11.88 -6.28 -5.29
C TYR A 36 -10.62 -6.80 -4.57
N GLN A 37 -9.46 -6.72 -5.23
CA GLN A 37 -8.19 -7.08 -4.59
C GLN A 37 -7.79 -6.02 -3.58
N MET A 38 -7.94 -4.73 -3.92
CA MET A 38 -7.64 -3.63 -3.00
C MET A 38 -8.57 -3.67 -1.77
N SER A 39 -9.86 -3.95 -1.96
CA SER A 39 -10.82 -4.13 -0.86
C SER A 39 -10.42 -5.29 0.06
N SER A 40 -9.92 -6.39 -0.51
CA SER A 40 -9.42 -7.53 0.27
C SER A 40 -8.16 -7.18 1.08
N PHE A 41 -7.25 -6.39 0.49
CA PHE A 41 -6.08 -5.85 1.19
C PHE A 41 -6.48 -4.95 2.35
N LEU A 42 -7.40 -4.00 2.12
CA LEU A 42 -7.89 -3.08 3.14
C LEU A 42 -8.53 -3.84 4.31
N MET A 43 -9.30 -4.90 4.04
CA MET A 43 -9.85 -5.74 5.11
C MET A 43 -8.76 -6.44 5.92
N ALA A 44 -7.69 -6.95 5.27
CA ALA A 44 -6.55 -7.53 5.98
C ALA A 44 -5.85 -6.48 6.88
N VAL A 45 -5.70 -5.25 6.40
CA VAL A 45 -5.16 -4.12 7.16
C VAL A 45 -6.05 -3.76 8.36
N VAL A 46 -7.37 -3.72 8.19
CA VAL A 46 -8.31 -3.46 9.31
C VAL A 46 -8.16 -4.52 10.41
N LEU A 47 -8.01 -5.79 10.04
CA LEU A 47 -7.94 -6.90 11.01
C LEU A 47 -6.57 -7.05 11.67
N LYS A 48 -5.48 -6.71 10.98
CA LYS A 48 -4.09 -6.91 11.47
C LYS A 48 -3.39 -5.62 11.87
N GLY A 49 -3.95 -4.47 11.56
CA GLY A 49 -3.33 -3.16 11.74
C GLY A 49 -2.12 -2.97 10.83
N MET A 50 -1.41 -1.85 11.05
CA MET A 50 -0.12 -1.54 10.42
C MET A 50 0.87 -1.10 11.50
N SER A 51 2.13 -1.47 11.34
CA SER A 51 3.21 -0.91 12.14
C SER A 51 3.43 0.56 11.80
N LYS A 52 4.16 1.29 12.66
CA LYS A 52 4.52 2.69 12.38
C LYS A 52 5.27 2.84 11.05
N ASP A 53 6.18 1.92 10.76
CA ASP A 53 6.95 1.92 9.52
C ASP A 53 6.03 1.68 8.31
N GLU A 54 5.14 0.69 8.38
CA GLU A 54 4.17 0.42 7.32
C GLU A 54 3.27 1.64 7.06
N THR A 55 2.79 2.31 8.12
CA THR A 55 1.97 3.53 7.98
C THR A 55 2.77 4.68 7.36
N LEU A 56 4.03 4.85 7.71
CA LEU A 56 4.92 5.83 7.08
C LEU A 56 5.08 5.53 5.58
N TYR A 57 5.41 4.29 5.24
CA TYR A 57 5.60 3.86 3.85
C TYR A 57 4.33 4.06 3.02
N LEU A 58 3.16 3.73 3.57
CA LEU A 58 1.88 3.95 2.91
C LEU A 58 1.62 5.44 2.64
N THR A 59 1.92 6.28 3.63
CA THR A 59 1.76 7.73 3.52
C THR A 59 2.66 8.31 2.44
N GLU A 60 3.94 7.92 2.42
CA GLU A 60 4.90 8.35 1.40
C GLU A 60 4.53 7.84 0.00
N ALA A 61 4.09 6.59 -0.11
CA ALA A 61 3.63 6.02 -1.38
C ALA A 61 2.43 6.78 -1.95
N MET A 62 1.44 7.11 -1.10
CA MET A 62 0.29 7.92 -1.50
C MET A 62 0.70 9.35 -1.88
N LEU A 63 1.59 9.99 -1.10
CA LEU A 63 2.10 11.33 -1.41
C LEU A 63 2.78 11.37 -2.79
N ASN A 64 3.61 10.37 -3.07
CA ASN A 64 4.37 10.27 -4.31
C ASN A 64 3.55 9.77 -5.51
N SER A 65 2.31 9.30 -5.30
CA SER A 65 1.43 8.87 -6.40
C SER A 65 0.86 10.05 -7.22
N GLY A 66 0.96 11.27 -6.70
CA GLY A 66 0.43 12.49 -7.30
C GLY A 66 1.50 13.52 -7.65
N LYS A 67 1.05 14.78 -7.75
CA LYS A 67 1.94 15.94 -7.91
C LYS A 67 2.17 16.56 -6.54
N THR A 68 3.43 16.73 -6.16
CA THR A 68 3.82 17.47 -4.96
C THR A 68 4.15 18.90 -5.35
N PHE A 69 3.51 19.88 -4.71
CA PHE A 69 3.82 21.29 -4.91
C PHE A 69 4.99 21.69 -4.01
N ASP A 70 6.01 22.30 -4.62
CA ASP A 70 7.11 22.89 -3.87
C ASP A 70 6.73 24.32 -3.47
N LEU A 71 6.69 24.55 -2.16
CA LEU A 71 6.34 25.83 -1.54
C LEU A 71 7.55 26.52 -0.93
N SER A 72 8.78 26.08 -1.23
CA SER A 72 10.01 26.74 -0.77
C SER A 72 10.16 28.12 -1.42
N ARG A 73 9.53 29.13 -0.79
CA ARG A 73 9.64 30.57 -1.08
C ARG A 73 9.44 31.38 0.19
#